data_AF-A0A2D6F7C6-F1
#
_entry.id   AF-A0A2D6F7C6-F1
#
_cell.length_a   1.000
_cell.length_b   1.000
_cell.length_c   1.000
_cell.angle_alpha   90.00
_cell.angle_beta   90.00
_cell.angle_gamma   90.00
#
_symmetry.space_group_name_H-M   'P 1'
#
loop_
_entity.id
_entity.type
_entity.pdbx_description
1 polymer ?
#
loop_
_entity_poly.entity_id
_entity_poly.type
_entity_poly.pdbx_seq_one_letter_code
_entity_poly.pdbx_strand_id
1 'polypeptide(L)'
;MDSTPVARLRDLKIRLSVDEVTQIVQRLRNGESIYQITNPDGSHAKDTVRKIRGLLETGQLDFVVDTQHEQTVAQAAVAGAKEIGGDHWSSDAAAPGGLERTIQTVLADLPEVEWDVGALRAGGLETEQALSLMLQHDELEQRKAEWKPADLRKYVEDHLLVDYLLRYQDRLQKPPVWAAKLAAQAKAEGMVDNNRVLREIGDNVIRYQVWHGGPYREAFEQAQTVTTRSARAQKSRYGHRIDYYIGGGTGETFMPLLPMSEQG
;
A
#
# COMPACT_ATOMS: atom_id res chain seq x y z
N MET A 1 -23.89 -16.64 -16.15
CA MET A 1 -22.68 -17.33 -16.65
C MET A 1 -21.55 -16.34 -16.44
N ASP A 2 -20.83 -16.47 -15.33
CA ASP A 2 -19.74 -15.54 -15.02
C ASP A 2 -18.59 -15.82 -15.98
N SER A 3 -18.41 -14.92 -16.95
CA SER A 3 -17.26 -14.98 -17.84
C SER A 3 -16.02 -14.60 -17.05
N THR A 4 -15.04 -15.50 -17.03
CA THR A 4 -13.76 -15.26 -16.36
C THR A 4 -13.11 -13.98 -16.89
N PRO A 5 -12.33 -13.23 -16.08
CA PRO A 5 -11.69 -11.99 -16.52
C PRO A 5 -10.92 -12.13 -17.84
N VAL A 6 -10.28 -13.28 -18.06
CA VAL A 6 -9.59 -13.63 -19.32
C VAL A 6 -10.54 -13.70 -20.51
N ALA A 7 -11.72 -14.31 -20.36
CA ALA A 7 -12.72 -14.39 -21.42
C ALA A 7 -13.25 -13.00 -21.78
N ARG A 8 -13.53 -12.15 -20.78
CA ARG A 8 -13.96 -10.76 -20.98
C ARG A 8 -12.92 -9.92 -21.71
N LEU A 9 -11.63 -10.08 -21.40
CA LEU A 9 -10.56 -9.40 -22.13
C LEU A 9 -10.48 -9.85 -23.60
N ARG A 10 -10.67 -11.14 -23.88
CA ARG A 10 -10.73 -11.66 -25.25
C ARG A 10 -11.91 -11.09 -26.04
N ASP A 11 -13.08 -10.96 -25.41
CA ASP A 11 -14.27 -10.33 -26.01
C ASP A 11 -14.02 -8.85 -26.34
N LEU A 12 -13.25 -8.16 -25.50
CA LEU A 12 -12.77 -6.79 -25.75
C LEU A 12 -11.61 -6.73 -26.78
N LYS A 13 -11.26 -7.86 -27.40
CA LYS A 13 -10.16 -8.02 -28.37
C LYS A 13 -8.81 -7.59 -27.78
N ILE A 14 -8.57 -7.88 -26.50
CA ILE A 14 -7.27 -7.70 -25.84
C ILE A 14 -6.60 -9.07 -25.72
N ARG A 15 -5.33 -9.16 -26.13
CA ARG A 15 -4.54 -10.40 -26.09
C ARG A 15 -3.50 -10.44 -24.95
N LEU A 16 -3.32 -9.32 -24.26
CA LEU A 16 -2.49 -9.22 -23.07
C LEU A 16 -3.09 -10.05 -21.92
N SER A 17 -2.25 -10.46 -20.98
CA SER A 17 -2.73 -11.11 -19.75
C SER A 17 -3.57 -10.15 -18.91
N VAL A 18 -4.34 -10.69 -17.97
CA VAL A 18 -5.12 -9.86 -17.03
C VAL A 18 -4.17 -8.95 -16.24
N ASP A 19 -3.06 -9.50 -15.73
CA ASP A 19 -2.05 -8.76 -14.97
C ASP A 19 -1.45 -7.59 -15.78
N GLU A 20 -1.11 -7.81 -17.05
CA GLU A 20 -0.57 -6.76 -17.94
C GLU A 20 -1.60 -5.65 -18.18
N VAL A 21 -2.87 -6.01 -18.38
CA VAL A 21 -3.95 -5.03 -18.55
C VAL A 21 -4.15 -4.25 -17.26
N THR A 22 -4.11 -4.91 -16.10
CA THR A 22 -4.26 -4.22 -14.81
C THR A 22 -3.12 -3.26 -14.55
N GLN A 23 -1.87 -3.65 -14.84
CA GLN A 23 -0.72 -2.75 -14.72
C GLN A 23 -0.90 -1.50 -15.59
N ILE A 24 -1.33 -1.66 -16.84
CA ILE A 24 -1.59 -0.53 -17.74
C ILE A 24 -2.74 0.34 -17.21
N VAL A 25 -3.83 -0.26 -16.75
CA VAL A 25 -4.98 0.45 -16.15
C VAL A 25 -4.54 1.23 -14.91
N GLN A 26 -3.74 0.62 -14.03
CA GLN A 26 -3.26 1.27 -12.82
C GLN A 26 -2.35 2.46 -13.15
N ARG A 27 -1.41 2.31 -14.08
CA ARG A 27 -0.53 3.40 -14.53
C ARG A 27 -1.33 4.56 -15.16
N LEU A 28 -2.35 4.25 -15.95
CA LEU A 28 -3.26 5.26 -16.52
C LEU A 28 -4.08 5.98 -15.43
N ARG A 29 -4.61 5.24 -14.44
CA ARG A 29 -5.32 5.84 -13.28
C ARG A 29 -4.40 6.70 -12.42
N ASN A 30 -3.11 6.36 -12.35
CA ASN A 30 -2.10 7.15 -11.64
C ASN A 30 -1.70 8.44 -12.39
N GLY A 31 -2.27 8.69 -13.58
CA GLY A 31 -2.03 9.89 -14.37
C GLY A 31 -0.87 9.79 -15.37
N GLU A 32 -0.28 8.61 -15.56
CA GLU A 32 0.78 8.43 -16.55
C GLU A 32 0.24 8.59 -17.99
N SER A 33 0.99 9.31 -18.82
CA SER A 33 0.68 9.48 -20.23
C SER A 33 0.95 8.18 -21.01
N ILE A 34 0.23 8.00 -22.13
CA ILE A 34 0.44 6.88 -23.05
C ILE A 34 1.92 6.75 -23.43
N TYR A 35 2.62 7.86 -23.65
CA TYR A 35 4.03 7.88 -24.03
C TYR A 35 4.96 7.36 -22.92
N GLN A 36 4.67 7.65 -21.65
CA GLN A 36 5.44 7.15 -20.51
C GLN A 36 5.27 5.63 -20.31
N ILE A 37 4.10 5.09 -20.68
CA ILE A 37 3.82 3.65 -20.63
C ILE A 37 4.52 2.91 -21.78
N THR A 38 4.82 3.60 -22.89
CA THR A 38 5.29 3.00 -24.16
C THR A 38 6.75 3.31 -24.51
N ASN A 39 7.53 3.94 -23.62
CA ASN A 39 8.91 4.39 -23.89
C ASN A 39 9.88 3.21 -24.20
N PRO A 40 11.16 3.42 -24.60
CA PRO A 40 11.97 2.42 -25.32
C PRO A 40 12.22 1.10 -24.57
N ASP A 41 12.20 1.14 -23.23
CA ASP A 41 12.32 -0.03 -22.35
C ASP A 41 10.94 -0.64 -21.99
N GLY A 42 9.86 -0.09 -22.54
CA GLY A 42 8.46 -0.38 -22.25
C GLY A 42 7.94 -1.58 -23.02
N SER A 43 7.44 -2.56 -22.27
CA SER A 43 6.89 -3.85 -22.70
C SER A 43 5.63 -3.78 -23.59
N HIS A 44 5.04 -2.60 -23.80
CA HIS A 44 3.69 -2.49 -24.37
C HIS A 44 3.57 -1.52 -25.55
N ALA A 45 2.93 -1.99 -26.63
CA ALA A 45 2.70 -1.20 -27.84
C ALA A 45 1.75 -0.01 -27.60
N LYS A 46 2.07 1.13 -28.22
CA LYS A 46 1.32 2.39 -28.08
C LYS A 46 -0.17 2.29 -28.40
N ASP A 47 -0.51 1.56 -29.44
CA ASP A 47 -1.91 1.40 -29.84
C ASP A 47 -2.69 0.54 -28.84
N THR A 48 -2.03 -0.41 -28.18
CA THR A 48 -2.62 -1.23 -27.13
C THR A 48 -2.94 -0.39 -25.89
N VAL A 49 -1.99 0.44 -25.44
CA VAL A 49 -2.20 1.34 -24.29
C VAL A 49 -3.31 2.35 -24.59
N ARG A 50 -3.36 2.91 -25.82
CA ARG A 50 -4.43 3.82 -26.24
C ARG A 50 -5.80 3.14 -26.19
N LYS A 51 -5.88 1.88 -26.63
CA LYS A 51 -7.11 1.09 -26.58
C LYS A 51 -7.55 0.82 -25.15
N ILE A 52 -6.63 0.41 -24.26
CA ILE A 52 -6.93 0.15 -22.85
C ILE A 52 -7.44 1.41 -22.17
N ARG A 53 -6.83 2.57 -22.43
CA ARG A 53 -7.32 3.86 -21.93
C ARG A 53 -8.76 4.14 -22.35
N GLY A 54 -9.09 3.95 -23.62
CA GLY A 54 -10.45 4.15 -24.10
C GLY A 54 -11.48 3.21 -23.44
N LEU A 55 -11.09 1.96 -23.17
CA LEU A 55 -11.96 0.98 -22.50
C LEU A 55 -12.09 1.23 -20.99
N LEU A 56 -11.08 1.82 -20.37
CA LEU A 56 -11.10 2.25 -18.98
C LEU A 56 -12.04 3.45 -18.80
N GLU A 57 -11.96 4.44 -19.69
CA GLU A 57 -12.81 5.63 -19.67
C GLU A 57 -14.29 5.30 -19.88
N THR A 58 -14.61 4.17 -20.55
CA THR A 58 -15.98 3.69 -20.74
C THR A 58 -16.47 2.71 -19.66
N GLY A 59 -15.69 2.47 -18.60
CA GLY A 59 -16.03 1.55 -17.51
C GLY A 59 -16.02 0.06 -17.92
N GLN A 60 -15.61 -0.25 -19.15
CA GLN A 60 -15.59 -1.63 -19.65
C GLN A 60 -14.49 -2.48 -19.00
N LEU A 61 -13.56 -1.86 -18.28
CA LEU A 61 -12.50 -2.51 -17.51
C LEU A 61 -12.72 -2.47 -16.00
N ASP A 62 -13.88 -2.02 -15.51
CA ASP A 62 -14.16 -1.92 -14.07
C ASP A 62 -14.16 -3.29 -13.37
N PHE A 63 -14.45 -4.37 -14.11
CA PHE A 63 -14.35 -5.74 -13.60
C PHE A 63 -12.92 -6.18 -13.26
N VAL A 64 -11.92 -5.43 -13.72
CA VAL A 64 -10.51 -5.64 -13.39
C VAL A 64 -10.17 -4.92 -12.08
N VAL A 65 -11.12 -4.18 -11.49
CA VAL A 65 -10.92 -3.32 -10.32
C VAL A 65 -12.04 -3.57 -9.29
N ASP A 66 -11.99 -4.67 -8.55
CA ASP A 66 -13.10 -5.08 -7.69
C ASP A 66 -12.91 -4.72 -6.20
N THR A 67 -13.59 -3.65 -5.77
CA THR A 67 -13.48 -2.97 -4.47
C THR A 67 -14.03 -3.75 -3.25
N GLN A 68 -14.83 -4.79 -3.44
CA GLN A 68 -15.52 -5.49 -2.33
C GLN A 68 -14.66 -6.60 -1.69
N HIS A 69 -13.59 -7.02 -2.35
CA HIS A 69 -12.64 -8.03 -1.88
C HIS A 69 -11.58 -7.45 -0.92
N GLU A 70 -11.28 -6.16 -1.05
CA GLU A 70 -10.26 -5.45 -0.28
C GLU A 70 -10.60 -5.33 1.22
N GLN A 71 -11.90 -5.30 1.57
CA GLN A 71 -12.35 -5.19 2.96
C GLN A 71 -12.16 -6.48 3.78
N THR A 72 -12.32 -7.65 3.16
CA THR A 72 -12.24 -8.95 3.86
C THR A 72 -10.78 -9.37 4.10
N VAL A 73 -9.87 -9.04 3.17
CA VAL A 73 -8.43 -9.33 3.27
C VAL A 73 -7.74 -8.45 4.32
N ALA A 74 -8.14 -7.18 4.42
CA ALA A 74 -7.67 -6.28 5.48
C ALA A 74 -8.06 -6.81 6.88
N GLN A 75 -9.28 -7.34 7.04
CA GLN A 75 -9.74 -7.91 8.31
C GLN A 75 -9.01 -9.22 8.70
N ALA A 76 -8.69 -10.09 7.73
CA ALA A 76 -7.94 -11.32 7.97
C ALA A 76 -6.46 -11.06 8.31
N ALA A 77 -5.83 -10.07 7.66
CA ALA A 77 -4.45 -9.68 7.95
C ALA A 77 -4.30 -9.05 9.35
N VAL A 78 -5.34 -8.38 9.85
CA VAL A 78 -5.43 -7.85 11.22
C VAL A 78 -5.57 -8.96 12.26
N ALA A 79 -6.25 -10.07 11.93
CA ALA A 79 -6.36 -11.22 12.83
C ALA A 79 -5.01 -11.97 13.00
N GLY A 80 -4.24 -12.17 11.93
CA GLY A 80 -2.92 -12.83 11.98
C GLY A 80 -1.80 -12.00 12.61
N ALA A 81 -1.95 -10.67 12.66
CA ALA A 81 -0.96 -9.78 13.29
C ALA A 81 -0.96 -9.85 14.83
N LYS A 82 -1.98 -10.45 15.45
CA LYS A 82 -2.07 -10.59 16.92
C LYS A 82 -1.15 -11.67 17.51
N GLU A 83 -0.53 -12.53 16.70
CA GLU A 83 0.23 -13.69 17.18
C GLU A 83 1.77 -13.56 17.14
N ILE A 84 2.34 -12.54 16.49
CA ILE A 84 3.78 -12.57 16.15
C ILE A 84 4.50 -11.35 16.72
N GLY A 85 4.96 -11.49 17.97
CA GLY A 85 5.85 -10.56 18.65
C GLY A 85 7.14 -10.33 17.84
N GLY A 86 7.49 -9.05 17.65
CA GLY A 86 8.62 -8.63 16.85
C GLY A 86 9.95 -8.64 17.60
N ASP A 87 11.05 -8.77 16.86
CA ASP A 87 12.40 -8.54 17.37
C ASP A 87 12.62 -7.03 17.54
N HIS A 88 12.74 -6.59 18.79
CA HIS A 88 12.86 -5.18 19.18
C HIS A 88 14.29 -4.64 18.94
N TRP A 89 14.42 -3.52 18.24
CA TRP A 89 15.70 -2.78 18.15
C TRP A 89 15.80 -1.77 19.30
N SER A 90 16.61 -2.10 20.32
CA SER A 90 16.99 -1.28 21.49
C SER A 90 16.36 -1.71 22.82
N SER A 91 17.19 -1.72 23.85
CA SER A 91 16.98 -2.16 25.24
C SER A 91 15.99 -1.31 26.06
N ASP A 92 15.30 -0.36 25.42
CA ASP A 92 14.44 0.61 26.10
C ASP A 92 12.99 0.10 26.32
N ALA A 93 12.63 -1.05 25.75
CA ALA A 93 11.32 -1.68 25.97
C ALA A 93 11.04 -2.02 27.46
N ALA A 94 12.08 -1.98 28.31
CA ALA A 94 12.02 -2.25 29.75
C ALA A 94 12.07 -0.99 30.64
N ALA A 95 12.12 0.23 30.08
CA ALA A 95 12.15 1.46 30.87
C ALA A 95 10.73 1.85 31.37
N PRO A 96 10.56 2.30 32.63
CA PRO A 96 9.27 2.75 33.15
C PRO A 96 8.74 3.97 32.36
N GLY A 97 7.44 3.96 32.00
CA GLY A 97 6.80 4.99 31.16
C GLY A 97 6.53 4.58 29.70
N GLY A 98 6.64 3.29 29.37
CA GLY A 98 6.69 2.70 28.02
C GLY A 98 5.85 3.37 26.93
N LEU A 99 4.54 3.54 27.09
CA LEU A 99 3.68 4.13 26.05
C LEU A 99 3.89 5.64 25.90
N GLU A 100 3.94 6.39 27.01
CA GLU A 100 4.07 7.85 26.99
C GLU A 100 5.41 8.29 26.40
N ARG A 101 6.50 7.59 26.72
CA ARG A 101 7.82 7.78 26.11
C ARG A 101 7.82 7.42 24.62
N THR A 102 7.13 6.33 24.25
CA THR A 102 6.96 5.95 22.84
C THR A 102 6.19 7.02 22.07
N ILE A 103 5.11 7.56 22.63
CA ILE A 103 4.35 8.67 22.04
C ILE A 103 5.28 9.87 21.82
N GLN A 104 5.99 10.34 22.84
CA GLN A 104 6.88 11.50 22.72
C GLN A 104 7.98 11.30 21.66
N THR A 105 8.59 10.11 21.64
CA THR A 105 9.67 9.80 20.69
C THR A 105 9.15 9.71 19.26
N VAL A 106 8.04 8.99 19.05
CA VAL A 106 7.44 8.79 17.73
C VAL A 106 6.90 10.11 17.18
N LEU A 107 6.24 10.92 18.01
CA LEU A 107 5.72 12.22 17.58
C LEU A 107 6.84 13.22 17.24
N ALA A 108 7.97 13.18 17.96
CA ALA A 108 9.11 14.04 17.65
C ALA A 108 9.78 13.69 16.31
N ASP A 109 9.67 12.43 15.87
CA ASP A 109 10.20 11.95 14.59
C ASP A 109 9.23 12.14 13.42
N LEU A 110 8.02 12.66 13.64
CA LEU A 110 7.05 12.89 12.58
C LEU A 110 7.44 14.10 11.72
N PRO A 111 7.28 14.01 10.38
CA PRO A 111 7.51 15.14 9.48
C PRO A 111 6.50 16.26 9.73
N GLU A 112 6.83 17.53 9.53
CA GLU A 112 5.81 18.58 9.53
C GLU A 112 4.97 18.49 8.25
N VAL A 113 3.63 18.47 8.39
CA VAL A 113 2.70 18.35 7.26
C VAL A 113 1.57 19.36 7.37
N GLU A 114 1.07 19.80 6.22
CA GLU A 114 -0.06 20.72 6.13
C GLU A 114 -1.38 19.94 5.98
N TRP A 115 -2.31 20.18 6.89
CA TRP A 115 -3.65 19.57 6.88
C TRP A 115 -4.64 20.49 6.17
N ASP A 116 -4.54 20.55 4.84
CA ASP A 116 -5.44 21.33 3.97
C ASP A 116 -6.12 20.43 2.93
N VAL A 117 -7.44 20.60 2.75
CA VAL A 117 -8.23 19.80 1.79
C VAL A 117 -7.70 19.99 0.37
N GLY A 118 -7.29 21.20 0.00
CA GLY A 118 -6.72 21.50 -1.32
C GLY A 118 -5.41 20.76 -1.56
N ALA A 119 -4.50 20.79 -0.58
CA ALA A 119 -3.23 20.08 -0.63
C ALA A 119 -3.42 18.55 -0.72
N LEU A 120 -4.31 17.98 0.09
CA LEU A 120 -4.64 16.55 0.05
C LEU A 120 -5.23 16.11 -1.30
N ARG A 121 -6.07 16.97 -1.89
CA ARG A 121 -6.62 16.74 -3.24
C ARG A 121 -5.54 16.81 -4.32
N ALA A 122 -4.61 17.76 -4.23
CA ALA A 122 -3.46 17.83 -5.14
C ALA A 122 -2.59 16.56 -5.04
N GLY A 123 -2.44 16.02 -3.83
CA GLY A 123 -1.79 14.73 -3.55
C GLY A 123 -2.51 13.51 -4.14
N GLY A 124 -3.76 13.65 -4.59
CA GLY A 124 -4.52 12.61 -5.27
C GLY A 124 -5.63 11.95 -4.44
N LEU A 125 -5.99 12.51 -3.28
CA LEU A 125 -7.19 12.07 -2.55
C LEU A 125 -8.45 12.71 -3.14
N GLU A 126 -9.53 11.93 -3.17
CA GLU A 126 -10.86 12.48 -3.42
C GLU A 126 -11.33 13.33 -2.25
N THR A 127 -12.19 14.32 -2.53
CA THR A 127 -12.65 15.30 -1.51
C THR A 127 -13.22 14.61 -0.27
N GLU A 128 -14.07 13.59 -0.45
CA GLU A 128 -14.66 12.85 0.67
C GLU A 128 -13.60 12.08 1.47
N GLN A 129 -12.58 11.52 0.80
CA GLN A 129 -11.49 10.80 1.45
C GLN A 129 -10.59 11.76 2.24
N ALA A 130 -10.29 12.93 1.69
CA ALA A 130 -9.51 13.97 2.35
C ALA A 130 -10.23 14.49 3.61
N LEU A 131 -11.52 14.83 3.50
CA LEU A 131 -12.32 15.28 4.63
C LEU A 131 -12.46 14.22 5.73
N SER A 132 -12.68 12.96 5.33
CA SER A 132 -12.74 11.85 6.28
C SER A 132 -11.41 11.63 7.01
N LEU A 133 -10.29 11.69 6.29
CA LEU A 133 -8.95 11.58 6.88
C LEU A 133 -8.67 12.71 7.88
N MET A 134 -9.00 13.96 7.53
CA MET A 134 -8.85 15.12 8.42
C MET A 134 -9.69 15.00 9.67
N LEU A 135 -10.97 14.63 9.54
CA LEU A 135 -11.86 14.43 10.69
C LEU A 135 -11.32 13.35 11.63
N GLN A 136 -10.86 12.23 11.07
CA GLN A 136 -10.32 11.13 11.86
C GLN A 136 -9.02 11.54 12.59
N HIS A 137 -8.17 12.35 11.95
CA HIS A 137 -6.97 12.91 12.57
C HIS A 137 -7.33 13.86 13.73
N ASP A 138 -8.30 14.76 13.53
CA ASP A 138 -8.74 15.71 14.56
C ASP A 138 -9.39 14.99 15.75
N GLU A 139 -10.20 13.97 15.50
CA GLU A 139 -10.78 13.10 16.54
C GLU A 139 -9.70 12.39 17.35
N LEU A 140 -8.62 11.93 16.70
CA LEU A 140 -7.47 11.34 17.39
C LEU A 140 -6.75 12.38 18.23
N GLU A 141 -6.44 13.56 17.70
CA GLU A 141 -5.73 14.63 18.45
C GLU A 141 -6.54 15.08 19.67
N GLN A 142 -7.87 15.20 19.55
CA GLN A 142 -8.75 15.60 20.67
C GLN A 142 -8.69 14.62 21.85
N ARG A 143 -8.52 13.32 21.58
CA ARG A 143 -8.46 12.26 22.61
C ARG A 143 -7.04 11.78 22.91
N LYS A 144 -6.03 12.61 22.66
CA LYS A 144 -4.60 12.30 22.84
C LYS A 144 -4.22 11.80 24.23
N ALA A 145 -4.86 12.34 25.27
CA ALA A 145 -4.64 11.89 26.65
C ALA A 145 -5.08 10.44 26.90
N GLU A 146 -5.94 9.88 26.05
CA GLU A 146 -6.54 8.54 26.19
C GLU A 146 -6.02 7.56 25.12
N TRP A 147 -4.97 7.92 24.39
CA TRP A 147 -4.45 7.10 23.30
C TRP A 147 -4.02 5.71 23.76
N LYS A 148 -4.52 4.71 23.02
CA LYS A 148 -4.00 3.35 23.03
C LYS A 148 -2.89 3.22 21.98
N PRO A 149 -2.07 2.15 22.02
CA PRO A 149 -1.06 1.91 20.98
C PRO A 149 -1.62 1.90 19.55
N ALA A 150 -2.86 1.41 19.38
CA ALA A 150 -3.55 1.43 18.09
C ALA A 150 -3.91 2.85 17.62
N ASP A 151 -4.26 3.75 18.56
CA ASP A 151 -4.57 5.15 18.25
C ASP A 151 -3.31 5.90 17.82
N LEU A 152 -2.20 5.71 18.55
CA LEU A 152 -0.90 6.26 18.16
C LEU A 152 -0.47 5.75 16.78
N ARG A 153 -0.60 4.44 16.52
CA ARG A 153 -0.26 3.87 15.21
C ARG A 153 -1.10 4.48 14.11
N LYS A 154 -2.40 4.65 14.33
CA LYS A 154 -3.30 5.23 13.32
C LYS A 154 -2.99 6.71 13.08
N TYR A 155 -2.72 7.46 14.14
CA TYR A 155 -2.30 8.86 14.06
C TYR A 155 -1.03 9.02 13.22
N VAL A 156 -0.01 8.21 13.52
CA VAL A 156 1.27 8.19 12.78
C VAL A 156 1.07 7.76 11.33
N GLU A 157 0.22 6.77 11.08
CA GLU A 157 -0.15 6.34 9.72
C GLU A 157 -0.77 7.49 8.92
N ASP A 158 -1.75 8.19 9.49
CA ASP A 158 -2.43 9.28 8.80
C ASP A 158 -1.45 10.44 8.52
N HIS A 159 -0.59 10.76 9.47
CA HIS A 159 0.44 11.79 9.33
C HIS A 159 1.47 11.46 8.25
N LEU A 160 1.98 10.23 8.23
CA LEU A 160 2.90 9.74 7.21
C LEU A 160 2.25 9.64 5.83
N LEU A 161 0.96 9.30 5.77
CA LEU A 161 0.21 9.30 4.52
C LEU A 161 0.18 10.70 3.92
N VAL A 162 -0.18 11.72 4.70
CA VAL A 162 -0.17 13.11 4.24
C VAL A 162 1.22 13.51 3.78
N ASP A 163 2.25 13.23 4.56
CA ASP A 163 3.65 13.48 4.20
C ASP A 163 4.02 12.86 2.84
N TYR A 164 3.69 11.59 2.61
CA TYR A 164 3.96 10.94 1.33
C TYR A 164 3.16 11.51 0.16
N LEU A 165 1.92 11.94 0.38
CA LEU A 165 1.13 12.54 -0.69
C LEU A 165 1.68 13.93 -1.07
N LEU A 166 2.04 14.74 -0.07
CA LEU A 166 2.51 16.11 -0.28
C LEU A 166 3.96 16.16 -0.76
N ARG A 167 4.88 15.38 -0.17
CA ARG A 167 6.31 15.38 -0.55
C ARG A 167 6.54 15.05 -2.03
N TYR A 168 5.65 14.27 -2.62
CA TYR A 168 5.76 13.79 -3.99
C TYR A 168 4.75 14.43 -4.96
N GLN A 169 3.95 15.41 -4.52
CA GLN A 169 2.86 15.99 -5.31
C GLN A 169 3.33 16.61 -6.63
N ASP A 170 4.48 17.29 -6.61
CA ASP A 170 5.04 17.99 -7.78
C ASP A 170 5.91 17.09 -8.66
N ARG A 171 6.04 15.81 -8.30
CA ARG A 171 6.87 14.87 -9.07
C ARG A 171 6.07 14.29 -10.22
N LEU A 172 6.78 14.12 -11.34
CA LEU A 172 6.23 13.48 -12.55
C LEU A 172 5.69 12.06 -12.27
N GLN A 173 6.35 11.34 -11.37
CA GLN A 173 5.96 9.99 -10.95
C GLN A 173 5.61 10.01 -9.46
N LYS A 174 4.36 10.39 -9.18
CA LYS A 174 3.83 10.41 -7.81
C LYS A 174 3.38 9.01 -7.37
N PRO A 175 3.53 8.66 -6.09
CA PRO A 175 3.01 7.40 -5.57
C PRO A 175 1.48 7.38 -5.71
N PRO A 176 0.89 6.28 -6.18
CA PRO A 176 -0.55 6.11 -6.08
C PRO A 176 -0.97 6.06 -4.61
N VAL A 177 -2.18 6.50 -4.33
CA VAL A 177 -2.72 6.59 -2.96
C VAL A 177 -2.63 5.26 -2.21
N TRP A 178 -2.88 4.12 -2.88
CA TRP A 178 -2.77 2.81 -2.23
C TRP A 178 -1.34 2.48 -1.79
N ALA A 179 -0.33 2.89 -2.57
CA ALA A 179 1.07 2.65 -2.23
C ALA A 179 1.53 3.59 -1.12
N ALA A 180 1.07 4.85 -1.13
CA ALA A 180 1.28 5.79 -0.04
C ALA A 180 0.65 5.29 1.27
N LYS A 181 -0.57 4.77 1.23
CA LYS A 181 -1.25 4.13 2.38
C LYS A 181 -0.48 2.91 2.89
N LEU A 182 -0.04 2.03 1.98
CA LEU A 182 0.73 0.84 2.34
C LEU A 182 2.06 1.19 3.00
N ALA A 183 2.76 2.18 2.45
CA ALA A 183 4.03 2.68 2.98
C ALA A 183 3.85 3.33 4.36
N ALA A 184 2.83 4.19 4.51
CA ALA A 184 2.50 4.85 5.76
C ALA A 184 2.15 3.83 6.85
N GLN A 185 1.33 2.83 6.54
CA GLN A 185 0.97 1.76 7.47
C GLN A 185 2.20 0.98 7.95
N ALA A 186 3.05 0.51 7.03
CA ALA A 186 4.25 -0.25 7.38
C ALA A 186 5.21 0.57 8.24
N LYS A 187 5.43 1.84 7.86
CA LYS A 187 6.33 2.72 8.59
C LYS A 187 5.77 3.10 9.95
N ALA A 188 4.48 3.37 10.08
CA ALA A 188 3.83 3.66 11.35
C ALA A 188 3.91 2.48 12.32
N GLU A 189 3.60 1.26 11.85
CA GLU A 189 3.77 0.03 12.63
C GLU A 189 5.23 -0.15 13.05
N GLY A 190 6.18 0.05 12.12
CA GLY A 190 7.60 0.02 12.43
C GLY A 190 8.05 1.08 13.43
N MET A 191 7.48 2.28 13.39
CA MET A 191 7.77 3.37 14.32
C MET A 191 7.29 3.02 15.73
N VAL A 192 6.01 2.67 15.88
CA VAL A 192 5.38 2.38 17.17
C VAL A 192 5.92 1.09 17.80
N ASP A 193 6.11 0.04 17.01
CA ASP A 193 6.58 -1.26 17.52
C ASP A 193 8.11 -1.35 17.58
N ASN A 194 8.80 -0.26 17.19
CA ASN A 194 10.24 -0.18 17.12
C ASN A 194 10.87 -1.31 16.26
N ASN A 195 10.20 -1.61 15.15
CA ASN A 195 10.58 -2.62 14.17
C ASN A 195 11.24 -1.95 12.96
N ARG A 196 12.58 -1.98 12.94
CA ARG A 196 13.40 -1.41 11.88
C ARG A 196 13.02 -1.90 10.48
N VAL A 197 12.75 -3.19 10.34
CA VAL A 197 12.44 -3.79 9.02
C VAL A 197 11.14 -3.23 8.48
N LEU A 198 10.13 -3.04 9.32
CA LEU A 198 8.86 -2.43 8.91
C LEU A 198 9.02 -0.96 8.51
N ARG A 199 9.85 -0.20 9.23
CA ARG A 199 10.21 1.18 8.84
C ARG A 199 10.87 1.20 7.46
N GLU A 200 11.87 0.36 7.25
CA GLU A 200 12.59 0.25 5.97
C GLU A 200 11.68 -0.21 4.84
N ILE A 201 10.80 -1.19 5.05
CA ILE A 201 9.82 -1.64 4.05
C ILE A 201 8.93 -0.47 3.63
N GLY A 202 8.39 0.29 4.60
CA GLY A 202 7.53 1.44 4.31
C GLY A 202 8.22 2.49 3.45
N ASP A 203 9.45 2.87 3.79
CA ASP A 203 10.24 3.82 2.99
C ASP A 203 10.58 3.26 1.60
N ASN A 204 10.91 1.96 1.53
CA ASN A 204 11.34 1.32 0.30
C ASN A 204 10.21 1.15 -0.71
N VAL A 205 8.95 0.98 -0.28
CA VAL A 205 7.77 1.00 -1.17
C VAL A 205 7.77 2.28 -2.01
N ILE A 206 8.02 3.43 -1.37
CA ILE A 206 8.06 4.74 -2.04
C ILE A 206 9.36 4.95 -2.81
N ARG A 207 10.50 4.68 -2.18
CA ARG A 207 11.82 4.93 -2.76
C ARG A 207 12.06 4.16 -4.05
N TYR A 208 11.72 2.87 -4.06
CA TYR A 208 11.87 2.01 -5.24
C TYR A 208 10.68 2.11 -6.17
N GLN A 209 9.65 2.88 -5.83
CA GLN A 209 8.47 3.06 -6.66
C GLN A 209 7.86 1.72 -7.11
N VAL A 210 7.67 0.82 -6.15
CA VAL A 210 7.33 -0.59 -6.42
C VAL A 210 6.08 -0.75 -7.27
N TRP A 211 5.16 0.23 -7.23
CA TRP A 211 3.96 0.29 -8.06
C TRP A 211 4.22 0.36 -9.57
N HIS A 212 5.45 0.63 -10.02
CA HIS A 212 5.83 0.52 -11.43
C HIS A 212 6.10 -0.93 -11.87
N GLY A 213 6.17 -1.89 -10.94
CA GLY A 213 6.31 -3.32 -11.23
C GLY A 213 7.70 -3.75 -11.69
N GLY A 214 7.79 -4.98 -12.21
CA GLY A 214 9.00 -5.58 -12.83
C GLY A 214 10.33 -5.22 -12.15
N PRO A 215 11.21 -4.44 -12.81
CA PRO A 215 12.55 -4.14 -12.30
C PRO A 215 12.55 -3.32 -10.99
N TYR A 216 11.54 -2.47 -10.78
CA TYR A 216 11.39 -1.69 -9.54
C TYR A 216 11.08 -2.60 -8.34
N ARG A 217 10.27 -3.63 -8.58
CA ARG A 217 9.96 -4.66 -7.61
C ARG A 217 11.18 -5.52 -7.28
N GLU A 218 11.91 -5.98 -8.30
CA GLU A 218 13.13 -6.77 -8.08
C GLU A 218 14.17 -5.99 -7.26
N ALA A 219 14.38 -4.72 -7.58
CA ALA A 219 15.26 -3.84 -6.81
C ALA A 219 14.79 -3.67 -5.36
N PHE A 220 13.48 -3.50 -5.14
CA PHE A 220 12.90 -3.48 -3.79
C PHE A 220 13.14 -4.77 -3.02
N GLU A 221 12.92 -5.93 -3.66
CA GLU A 221 13.09 -7.24 -3.03
C GLU A 221 14.53 -7.53 -2.63
N GLN A 222 15.49 -7.12 -3.47
CA GLN A 222 16.93 -7.21 -3.22
C GLN A 222 17.37 -6.26 -2.11
N ALA A 223 16.77 -5.09 -2.01
CA ALA A 223 17.11 -4.10 -0.99
C ALA A 223 16.68 -4.50 0.43
N GLN A 224 15.66 -5.36 0.57
CA GLN A 224 15.19 -5.79 1.90
C GLN A 224 16.17 -6.81 2.51
N THR A 225 16.98 -6.37 3.46
CA THR A 225 17.84 -7.25 4.26
C THR A 225 17.04 -7.82 5.42
N VAL A 226 16.99 -9.16 5.55
CA VAL A 226 16.16 -9.80 6.57
C VAL A 226 16.96 -10.78 7.43
N THR A 227 17.22 -10.39 8.66
CA THR A 227 18.05 -11.15 9.60
C THR A 227 17.25 -12.15 10.43
N THR A 228 15.98 -11.87 10.74
CA THR A 228 15.16 -12.68 11.67
C THR A 228 13.94 -13.34 11.01
N ARG A 229 13.36 -14.36 11.66
CA ARG A 229 12.19 -15.09 11.15
C ARG A 229 10.94 -14.20 11.08
N SER A 230 10.72 -13.39 12.11
CA SER A 230 9.60 -12.43 12.19
C SER A 230 9.67 -11.41 11.05
N ALA A 231 10.86 -10.87 10.79
CA ALA A 231 11.10 -9.95 9.70
C ALA A 231 10.89 -10.59 8.31
N ARG A 232 11.18 -11.90 8.14
CA ARG A 232 10.91 -12.64 6.89
C ARG A 232 9.41 -12.79 6.64
N ALA A 233 8.65 -13.09 7.68
CA ALA A 233 7.19 -13.18 7.60
C ALA A 233 6.57 -11.82 7.23
N GLN A 234 7.04 -10.72 7.84
CA GLN A 234 6.57 -9.38 7.50
C GLN A 234 6.94 -8.99 6.06
N LYS A 235 8.17 -9.24 5.62
CA LYS A 235 8.57 -9.04 4.20
C LYS A 235 7.64 -9.81 3.26
N SER A 236 7.38 -11.08 3.53
CA SER A 236 6.47 -11.90 2.72
C SER A 236 5.06 -11.32 2.70
N ARG A 237 4.51 -10.92 3.84
CA ARG A 237 3.17 -10.30 3.93
C ARG A 237 3.06 -9.04 3.08
N TYR A 238 4.02 -8.12 3.18
CA TYR A 238 4.02 -6.90 2.37
C TYR A 238 4.28 -7.19 0.89
N GLY A 239 5.15 -8.17 0.56
CA GLY A 239 5.33 -8.67 -0.79
C GLY A 239 4.01 -9.15 -1.41
N HIS A 240 3.26 -10.01 -0.72
CA HIS A 240 1.96 -10.48 -1.19
C HIS A 240 0.94 -9.36 -1.40
N ARG A 241 0.93 -8.34 -0.54
CA ARG A 241 0.05 -7.17 -0.71
C ARG A 241 0.43 -6.34 -1.93
N ILE A 242 1.74 -6.09 -2.12
CA ILE A 242 2.26 -5.39 -3.29
C ILE A 242 1.88 -6.16 -4.56
N ASP A 243 2.07 -7.48 -4.56
CA ASP A 243 1.75 -8.36 -5.69
C ASP A 243 0.26 -8.35 -6.02
N TYR A 244 -0.59 -8.38 -4.99
CA TYR A 244 -2.03 -8.26 -5.15
C TYR A 244 -2.42 -6.95 -5.86
N TYR A 245 -1.88 -5.82 -5.41
CA TYR A 245 -2.18 -4.51 -6.00
C TYR A 245 -1.59 -4.32 -7.40
N ILE A 246 -0.41 -4.89 -7.69
CA ILE A 246 0.25 -4.79 -9.01
C ILE A 246 -0.36 -5.76 -10.02
N GLY A 247 -0.67 -7.00 -9.60
CA GLY A 247 -1.27 -8.05 -10.42
C GLY A 247 -2.77 -7.88 -10.64
N GLY A 248 -3.37 -6.82 -10.13
CA GLY A 248 -4.78 -6.52 -10.37
C GLY A 248 -5.79 -7.36 -9.63
N GLY A 249 -5.40 -7.96 -8.51
CA GLY A 249 -6.32 -8.65 -7.62
C GLY A 249 -7.05 -9.86 -8.20
N THR A 250 -6.63 -10.41 -9.35
CA THR A 250 -7.30 -11.56 -10.01
C THR A 250 -6.62 -12.91 -9.75
N GLY A 251 -5.98 -13.08 -8.60
CA GLY A 251 -5.48 -14.38 -8.16
C GLY A 251 -6.60 -15.25 -7.60
N GLU A 252 -7.23 -16.08 -8.43
CA GLU A 252 -7.94 -17.26 -7.92
C GLU A 252 -6.96 -18.10 -7.09
N THR A 253 -7.38 -18.45 -5.88
CA THR A 253 -6.68 -19.29 -4.90
C THR A 253 -5.60 -18.58 -4.07
N PHE A 254 -6.01 -17.69 -3.17
CA PHE A 254 -5.46 -17.80 -1.81
C PHE A 254 -6.00 -19.12 -1.25
N MET A 255 -5.24 -20.21 -1.40
CA MET A 255 -5.58 -21.43 -0.67
C MET A 255 -5.52 -21.06 0.82
N PRO A 256 -6.58 -21.33 1.60
CA PRO A 256 -6.43 -21.36 3.04
C PRO A 256 -5.30 -22.36 3.32
N LEU A 257 -4.30 -21.95 4.11
CA LEU A 257 -3.56 -22.95 4.87
C LEU A 257 -4.62 -23.60 5.75
N LEU A 258 -5.11 -24.75 5.30
CA LEU A 258 -5.98 -25.60 6.09
C LEU A 258 -5.30 -25.81 7.45
N PRO A 259 -6.05 -25.79 8.55
CA PRO A 259 -5.48 -26.15 9.84
C PRO A 259 -4.84 -27.53 9.68
N MET A 260 -3.55 -27.63 10.01
CA MET A 260 -2.94 -28.95 10.15
C MET A 260 -3.76 -29.67 11.22
N SER A 261 -4.43 -30.74 10.81
CA SER A 261 -5.01 -31.70 11.73
C SER A 261 -3.89 -32.18 12.65
N GLU A 262 -3.98 -31.80 13.93
CA GLU A 262 -3.25 -32.53 14.95
C GLU A 262 -3.71 -33.98 14.88
N GLN A 263 -2.79 -34.87 14.54
CA GLN A 263 -3.03 -36.30 14.54
C GLN A 263 -3.39 -36.74 15.95
N GLY A 264 -4.59 -37.30 16.08
CA GLY A 264 -4.96 -38.33 17.05
C GLY A 264 -5.53 -39.49 16.28
#